data_AF-I8VT34-F1
#
_entry.id   AF-I8VT34-F1
#
_cell.length_a   1.000
_cell.length_b   1.000
_cell.length_c   1.000
_cell.angle_alpha   90.00
_cell.angle_beta   90.00
_cell.angle_gamma   90.00
#
_symmetry.space_group_name_H-M   'P 1'
#
loop_
_entity.id
_entity.type
_entity.pdbx_description
1 polymer ?
#
loop_
_entity_poly.entity_id
_entity_poly.type
_entity_poly.pdbx_seq_one_letter_code
_entity_poly.pdbx_strand_id
1 'polypeptide(L)'
;MDIVPIVTKDDLSKEQIEYLQKQQTEYKLIKKVKRNPGHILFSFNVKTGEIKRASIIHNVSIGMNGLPITRAETVIEPNCYYEQALNEKNFRKKLKKSGLLKNE
;
A
#
# COMPACT_ATOMS: atom_id res chain seq x y z
N MET A 1 4.83 24.54 -7.29
CA MET A 1 4.81 23.96 -5.94
C MET A 1 3.74 24.71 -5.19
N ASP A 2 2.53 24.16 -5.16
CA ASP A 2 1.42 24.78 -4.44
C ASP A 2 1.61 24.51 -2.95
N ILE A 3 2.01 25.55 -2.23
CA ILE A 3 2.19 25.52 -0.79
C ILE A 3 0.80 25.45 -0.17
N VAL A 4 0.43 24.28 0.32
CA VAL A 4 -0.81 24.08 1.08
C VAL A 4 -0.73 24.99 2.32
N PRO A 5 -1.69 25.89 2.56
CA PRO A 5 -1.60 26.82 3.67
C PRO A 5 -1.67 26.05 4.98
N ILE A 6 -0.77 26.36 5.91
CA ILE A 6 -0.83 25.87 7.29
C ILE A 6 -1.95 26.65 7.98
N VAL A 7 -3.19 26.19 7.82
CA VAL A 7 -4.35 26.74 8.52
C VAL A 7 -4.27 26.26 9.97
N THR A 8 -4.16 27.19 10.91
CA THR A 8 -4.32 26.94 12.35
C THR A 8 -5.69 26.29 12.59
N LYS A 9 -5.71 25.19 13.35
CA LYS A 9 -6.87 24.28 13.51
C LYS A 9 -8.13 24.94 14.10
N ASP A 10 -8.04 26.17 14.59
CA ASP A 10 -9.07 26.80 15.42
C ASP A 10 -10.18 27.52 14.63
N ASP A 11 -10.05 27.69 13.29
CA ASP A 11 -11.02 28.41 12.44
C ASP A 11 -11.77 27.51 11.42
N LEU A 12 -11.60 26.18 11.48
CA LEU A 12 -12.23 25.27 10.51
C LEU A 12 -13.66 24.91 10.90
N SER A 13 -14.59 24.99 9.95
CA SER A 13 -15.96 24.55 10.17
C SER A 13 -16.02 23.03 10.43
N LYS A 14 -17.03 22.58 11.16
CA LYS A 14 -17.20 21.15 11.51
C LYS A 14 -17.20 20.24 10.28
N GLU A 15 -17.77 20.70 9.17
CA GLU A 15 -17.82 19.99 7.89
C GLU A 15 -16.43 19.87 7.24
N GLN A 16 -15.60 20.93 7.32
CA GLN A 16 -14.23 20.89 6.81
C GLN A 16 -13.35 19.95 7.63
N ILE A 17 -13.53 19.91 8.95
CA ILE A 17 -12.83 18.98 9.84
C ILE A 17 -13.22 17.54 9.51
N GLU A 18 -14.50 17.26 9.32
CA GLU A 18 -15.00 15.92 8.97
C GLU A 18 -14.49 15.47 7.60
N TYR A 19 -14.48 16.36 6.61
CA TYR A 19 -13.92 16.10 5.29
C TYR A 19 -12.42 15.77 5.36
N LEU A 20 -11.62 16.54 6.11
CA LEU A 20 -10.20 16.28 6.30
C LEU A 20 -9.94 14.98 7.06
N GLN A 21 -10.75 14.66 8.07
CA GLN A 21 -10.66 13.39 8.81
C GLN A 21 -11.04 12.19 7.94
N LYS A 22 -12.06 12.33 7.08
CA LYS A 22 -12.46 11.30 6.12
C LYS A 22 -11.36 11.06 5.08
N GLN A 23 -10.78 12.12 4.53
CA GLN A 23 -9.63 12.05 3.62
C GLN A 23 -8.42 11.39 4.31
N GLN A 24 -8.04 11.82 5.52
CA GLN A 24 -6.94 11.19 6.27
C GLN A 24 -7.22 9.71 6.57
N THR A 25 -8.45 9.36 6.91
CA THR A 25 -8.87 7.98 7.18
C THR A 25 -8.86 7.12 5.92
N GLU A 26 -9.35 7.65 4.80
CA GLU A 26 -9.23 7.02 3.47
C GLU A 26 -7.77 6.81 3.08
N TYR A 27 -6.91 7.84 3.17
CA TYR A 27 -5.47 7.68 2.93
C TYR A 27 -4.80 6.63 3.83
N LYS A 28 -5.22 6.54 5.11
CA LYS A 28 -4.74 5.52 6.06
C LYS A 28 -5.24 4.11 5.73
N LEU A 29 -6.44 3.98 5.19
CA LEU A 29 -7.07 2.72 4.79
C LEU A 29 -6.55 2.20 3.45
N ILE A 30 -6.07 3.08 2.57
CA ILE A 30 -5.88 2.80 1.14
C ILE A 30 -5.03 1.55 0.83
N LYS A 31 -4.11 1.05 1.68
CA LYS A 31 -3.42 -0.23 1.39
C LYS A 31 -3.08 -1.12 2.59
N LYS A 32 -3.96 -1.29 3.58
CA LYS A 32 -3.77 -2.37 4.57
C LYS A 32 -4.31 -3.70 4.01
N VAL A 33 -3.44 -4.50 3.41
CA VAL A 33 -3.78 -5.82 2.87
C VAL A 33 -3.47 -6.91 3.89
N LYS A 34 -4.42 -7.81 4.17
CA LYS A 34 -4.17 -8.99 5.00
C LYS A 34 -3.22 -9.94 4.28
N ARG A 35 -2.16 -10.38 4.96
CA ARG A 35 -1.22 -11.36 4.42
C ARG A 35 -1.90 -12.73 4.30
N ASN A 36 -1.73 -13.37 3.15
CA ASN A 36 -2.10 -14.76 2.93
C ASN A 36 -0.89 -15.64 3.28
N PRO A 37 -0.99 -16.55 4.26
CA PRO A 37 0.10 -17.46 4.60
C PRO A 37 0.60 -18.23 3.38
N GLY A 38 1.91 -18.42 3.28
CA GLY A 38 2.56 -19.08 2.14
C GLY A 38 2.66 -18.24 0.86
N HIS A 39 1.96 -17.10 0.75
CA HIS A 39 2.06 -16.24 -0.42
C HIS A 39 3.17 -15.21 -0.27
N ILE A 40 3.72 -14.82 -1.42
CA ILE A 40 4.70 -13.75 -1.58
C ILE A 40 4.00 -12.57 -2.23
N LEU A 41 4.31 -11.35 -1.78
CA LEU A 41 3.87 -10.13 -2.44
C LEU A 41 4.78 -9.87 -3.65
N PHE A 42 4.19 -9.86 -4.84
CA PHE A 42 4.87 -9.49 -6.08
C PHE A 42 4.48 -8.08 -6.50
N SER A 43 5.38 -7.42 -7.22
CA SER A 43 5.16 -6.15 -7.88
C SER A 43 5.39 -6.28 -9.39
N PHE A 44 4.52 -5.66 -10.17
CA PHE A 44 4.60 -5.55 -11.61
C PHE A 44 4.68 -4.08 -12.01
N ASN A 45 5.76 -3.68 -12.67
CA ASN A 45 5.88 -2.33 -13.18
C ASN A 45 5.14 -2.25 -14.53
N VAL A 46 4.08 -1.44 -14.59
CA VAL A 46 3.24 -1.32 -15.79
C VAL A 46 3.98 -0.67 -16.95
N LYS A 47 5.00 0.17 -16.67
CA LYS A 47 5.79 0.84 -17.70
C LYS A 47 6.89 -0.06 -18.27
N THR A 48 7.63 -0.76 -17.41
CA THR A 48 8.77 -1.59 -17.86
C THR A 48 8.38 -3.03 -18.16
N GLY A 49 7.21 -3.48 -17.68
CA GLY A 49 6.78 -4.88 -17.79
C GLY A 49 7.50 -5.82 -16.82
N GLU A 50 8.35 -5.31 -15.94
CA GLU A 50 9.15 -6.12 -15.04
C GLU A 50 8.33 -6.65 -13.86
N ILE A 51 8.57 -7.91 -13.53
CA ILE A 51 8.00 -8.59 -12.37
C ILE A 51 9.11 -8.80 -11.36
N LYS A 52 8.90 -8.35 -10.11
CA LYS A 52 9.82 -8.56 -9.01
C LYS A 52 9.08 -8.89 -7.72
N ARG A 53 9.80 -9.45 -6.75
CA ARG A 53 9.28 -9.63 -5.39
C ARG A 53 9.29 -8.27 -4.69
N ALA A 54 8.18 -7.92 -4.04
CA ALA A 54 8.08 -6.67 -3.31
C ALA A 54 8.92 -6.75 -2.03
N SER A 55 9.71 -5.72 -1.76
CA SER A 55 10.45 -5.60 -0.51
C SER A 55 9.49 -5.32 0.64
N ILE A 56 9.55 -6.17 1.67
CA ILE A 56 8.77 -6.04 2.90
C ILE A 56 9.73 -5.69 4.03
N ILE A 57 9.52 -4.52 4.62
CA ILE A 57 10.25 -4.04 5.78
C ILE A 57 9.47 -4.47 7.03
N HIS A 58 10.15 -5.15 7.94
CA HIS A 58 9.56 -5.57 9.21
C HIS A 58 10.02 -4.62 10.31
N ASN A 59 9.13 -3.72 10.71
CA ASN A 59 9.36 -2.78 11.78
C ASN A 59 8.96 -3.42 13.11
N VAL A 60 9.86 -3.33 14.10
CA VAL A 60 9.61 -3.82 15.47
C VAL A 60 9.60 -2.61 16.39
N SER A 61 8.54 -2.50 17.19
CA SER A 61 8.36 -1.45 18.19
C SER A 61 8.01 -2.09 19.53
N ILE A 62 8.34 -1.44 20.64
CA ILE A 62 7.95 -1.92 21.97
C ILE A 62 6.63 -1.25 22.35
N GLY A 63 5.61 -2.05 22.67
CA GLY A 63 4.33 -1.56 23.17
C GLY A 63 4.44 -1.01 24.59
N MET A 64 3.46 -0.21 25.02
CA MET A 64 3.42 0.33 26.39
C MET A 64 3.38 -0.75 27.48
N ASN A 65 2.99 -1.97 27.11
CA ASN A 65 2.99 -3.18 27.95
C ASN A 65 4.34 -3.93 27.95
N GLY A 66 5.39 -3.37 27.34
CA GLY A 66 6.71 -3.99 27.22
C GLY A 66 6.80 -5.11 26.19
N LEU A 67 5.71 -5.45 25.49
CA LEU A 67 5.69 -6.52 24.49
C LEU A 67 6.08 -6.00 23.09
N PRO A 68 6.79 -6.81 22.28
CA PRO A 68 7.15 -6.42 20.92
C PRO A 68 5.92 -6.41 20.00
N ILE A 69 5.68 -5.28 19.33
CA ILE A 69 4.71 -5.10 18.27
C ILE A 69 5.45 -5.09 16.94
N THR A 70 5.16 -6.07 16.09
CA THR A 70 5.73 -6.18 14.73
C THR A 70 4.74 -5.64 13.70
N ARG A 71 5.24 -4.86 12.75
CA ARG A 71 4.48 -4.34 11.61
C ARG A 71 5.26 -4.62 10.34
N ALA A 72 4.57 -5.13 9.32
CA ALA A 72 5.14 -5.36 8.00
C ALA A 72 4.62 -4.29 7.04
N GLU A 73 5.52 -3.58 6.41
CA GLU A 73 5.22 -2.50 5.47
C GLU A 73 5.95 -2.76 4.16
N THR A 74 5.38 -2.34 3.05
CA THR A 74 6.01 -2.45 1.73
C THR A 74 6.23 -1.06 1.16
N VAL A 75 7.40 -0.85 0.54
CA VAL A 75 7.70 0.39 -0.17
C VAL A 75 6.89 0.40 -1.46
N ILE A 76 5.96 1.35 -1.58
CA ILE A 76 5.10 1.50 -2.75
C ILE A 76 5.85 2.34 -3.78
N GLU A 77 6.20 1.71 -4.90
CA GLU A 77 6.80 2.37 -6.05
C GLU A 77 5.72 2.89 -7.01
N PRO A 78 5.98 4.02 -7.69
CA PRO A 78 5.05 4.56 -8.67
C PRO A 78 4.93 3.65 -9.89
N ASN A 79 3.72 3.56 -10.46
CA ASN A 79 3.40 2.71 -11.63
C ASN A 79 3.56 1.21 -11.40
N CYS A 80 3.63 0.77 -10.13
CA CYS A 80 3.68 -0.65 -9.78
C CYS A 80 2.32 -1.17 -9.30
N TYR A 81 1.91 -2.30 -9.85
CA TYR A 81 0.79 -3.12 -9.38
C TYR A 81 1.30 -4.17 -8.40
N TYR A 82 0.63 -4.34 -7.26
CA TYR A 82 1.06 -5.26 -6.21
C TYR A 82 -0.01 -6.31 -5.94
N GLU A 83 0.36 -7.59 -5.94
CA GLU A 83 -0.55 -8.65 -5.52
C GLU A 83 0.17 -9.86 -4.91
N GLN A 84 -0.52 -10.53 -3.98
CA GLN A 84 -0.03 -11.74 -3.35
C GLN A 84 -0.28 -12.97 -4.24
N ALA A 85 0.76 -13.78 -4.42
CA ALA A 85 0.69 -15.05 -5.13
C ALA A 85 1.67 -16.07 -4.53
N LEU A 86 1.38 -17.36 -4.73
CA LEU A 86 2.26 -18.44 -4.27
C LEU A 86 3.62 -18.46 -4.99
N ASN A 87 3.63 -18.10 -6.28
CA ASN A 87 4.82 -18.05 -7.13
C ASN A 87 4.60 -17.09 -8.32
N GLU A 88 5.67 -16.81 -9.07
CA GLU A 88 5.63 -15.88 -10.20
C GLU A 88 4.69 -16.36 -11.32
N LYS A 89 4.62 -17.66 -11.59
CA LYS A 89 3.71 -18.22 -12.62
C LYS A 89 2.25 -17.90 -12.30
N ASN A 90 1.86 -18.04 -11.04
CA ASN A 90 0.51 -17.70 -10.56
C ASN A 90 0.27 -16.19 -10.59
N PHE A 91 1.29 -15.38 -10.29
CA PHE A 91 1.19 -13.92 -10.42
C PHE A 91 1.00 -13.49 -11.88
N ARG A 92 1.75 -14.05 -12.84
CA ARG A 92 1.56 -13.80 -14.28
C ARG A 92 0.15 -14.16 -14.76
N LYS A 93 -0.40 -15.29 -14.29
CA LYS A 93 -1.80 -15.66 -14.58
C LYS A 93 -2.79 -14.61 -14.07
N LYS A 94 -2.57 -14.09 -12.87
CA LYS A 94 -3.38 -13.00 -12.31
C LYS A 94 -3.24 -11.71 -13.13
N LEU A 95 -2.03 -11.31 -13.51
CA LEU A 95 -1.80 -10.14 -14.36
C LEU A 95 -2.54 -10.24 -15.70
N LYS A 96 -2.51 -11.41 -16.33
CA LYS A 96 -3.27 -11.71 -17.57
C LYS A 96 -4.77 -11.58 -17.34
N LYS A 97 -5.29 -12.14 -16.24
CA LYS A 97 -6.70 -12.03 -15.86
C LYS A 97 -7.13 -10.57 -15.63
N SER A 98 -6.25 -9.76 -15.06
CA SER A 98 -6.48 -8.34 -14.81
C SER A 98 -6.29 -7.45 -16.05
N GLY A 99 -5.88 -8.01 -17.19
CA GLY A 99 -5.61 -7.25 -18.43
C GLY A 99 -4.33 -6.40 -18.41
N LEU A 100 -3.51 -6.51 -17.35
CA LEU A 100 -2.26 -5.76 -17.19
C LEU A 100 -1.11 -6.35 -18.02
N LEU A 101 -1.21 -7.64 -18.35
CA LEU A 101 -0.26 -8.35 -19.19
C LEU A 101 -1.01 -8.94 -20.38
N LYS A 102 -0.62 -8.58 -21.60
CA LYS A 102 -1.22 -9.15 -22.82
C LYS A 102 -0.83 -10.62 -22.98
N ASN A 103 -1.70 -11.40 -23.60
CA ASN A 103 -1.32 -12.71 -24.12
C ASN A 103 -0.58 -12.46 -25.44
N GLU A 104 0.72 -12.74 -25.46
CA GLU A 104 1.37 -13.23 -26.68
C GLU A 104 0.83 -14.63 -27.02
#